data_AF-A0A9J9HD57-F1
#
_entry.id   AF-A0A9J9HD57-F1
#
_cell.length_a   1.000
_cell.length_b   1.000
_cell.length_c   1.000
_cell.angle_alpha   90.00
_cell.angle_beta   90.00
_cell.angle_gamma   90.00
#
_symmetry.space_group_name_H-M   'P 1'
#
loop_
_entity.id
_entity.type
_entity.pdbx_description
1 polymer ?
#
loop_
_entity_poly.entity_id
_entity_poly.type
_entity_poly.pdbx_seq_one_letter_code
_entity_poly.pdbx_strand_id
1 'polypeptide(L)'
;MIEAYCGRRSYAAADIVELHVSTDAGSFDLDLIRDDGTAARVLSRTELPGERHPLPPDVVARGCGWPASVRIPVDPDWPSGFYRFELRAGDGSTGDAFFVLRSATPRASILWVIETNTWNAYNSFGGASTYTTLTEQPPNDNGVVPNHGGVPIVSFERPLPRGFLRLPDDAPRAPTVGAPSRDIPFIGWALEQGYDFYSGGASWAQWGLSFARWLHRQGIAVDCATNADLEEFPGLLDGYRLMLSTGHDEYWSWGMRDAVEGFIARGGNVAFLSGNLAFWQVRLEDGFRRMVAYKGDVAHDPVIGTADERRNTGIWSHPLTDRPENQMSGLSFTRGGYARMGGATPASAGGYTIYRPEHWALAGTGLSYGDQLGAAHSLVGYEVDGCDFQFRHGRPVPTGRDDTPEQFEIIGMAPAAIWSHETAPPGMYPPTALSDIEMICDQLEGNHAPETIARHAYGHGMMGSYVAPGGGTVFAAGTTEWTMALDDPQVSRITRNLIDRLG
;
A
#
# COMPACT_ATOMS: atom_id res chain seq x y z
N MET A 1 11.62 4.98 26.87
CA MET A 1 11.24 4.65 25.46
C MET A 1 11.08 3.14 25.36
N ILE A 2 10.16 2.66 24.52
CA ILE A 2 10.03 1.23 24.20
C ILE A 2 9.73 1.07 22.71
N GLU A 3 10.50 0.21 22.04
CA GLU A 3 10.40 -0.07 20.61
C GLU A 3 10.45 -1.58 20.40
N ALA A 4 9.73 -2.08 19.39
CA ALA A 4 9.68 -3.51 19.12
C ALA A 4 9.40 -3.86 17.68
N TYR A 5 9.77 -5.09 17.31
CA TYR A 5 9.42 -5.72 16.04
C TYR A 5 9.33 -7.24 16.21
N CYS A 6 8.64 -7.90 15.28
CA CYS A 6 8.59 -9.36 15.22
C CYS A 6 9.68 -9.88 14.27
N GLY A 7 10.31 -11.01 14.59
CA GLY A 7 11.38 -11.60 13.76
C GLY A 7 10.95 -11.99 12.34
N ARG A 8 9.65 -12.23 12.15
CA ARG A 8 8.95 -12.35 10.86
C ARG A 8 7.69 -11.49 10.88
N ARG A 9 7.19 -11.14 9.69
CA ARG A 9 5.93 -10.43 9.49
C ARG A 9 4.73 -11.36 9.39
N SER A 10 4.95 -12.60 8.93
CA SER A 10 3.94 -13.62 8.74
C SER A 10 4.30 -14.90 9.50
N TYR A 11 3.30 -15.52 10.11
CA TYR A 11 3.40 -16.79 10.85
C TYR A 11 2.18 -17.64 10.56
N ALA A 12 2.30 -18.96 10.69
CA ALA A 12 1.20 -19.92 10.65
C ALA A 12 1.03 -20.66 11.98
N ALA A 13 -0.01 -21.49 12.08
CA ALA A 13 -0.18 -22.39 13.22
C ALA A 13 1.10 -23.20 13.51
N ALA A 14 1.40 -23.39 14.79
CA ALA A 14 2.60 -24.06 15.31
C ALA A 14 3.95 -23.33 15.08
N ASP A 15 3.96 -22.16 14.43
CA ASP A 15 5.12 -21.27 14.52
C ASP A 15 5.31 -20.72 15.95
N ILE A 16 6.50 -20.19 16.20
CA ILE A 16 6.80 -19.38 17.39
C ILE A 16 7.01 -17.95 16.93
N VAL A 17 6.20 -17.03 17.45
CA VAL A 17 6.41 -15.59 17.28
C VAL A 17 7.54 -15.17 18.20
N GLU A 18 8.56 -14.55 17.61
CA GLU A 18 9.69 -13.94 18.31
C GLU A 18 9.47 -12.43 18.32
N LEU A 19 9.23 -11.87 19.50
CA LEU A 19 9.11 -10.43 19.71
C LEU A 19 10.44 -9.91 20.27
N HIS A 20 11.02 -8.93 19.57
CA HIS A 20 12.26 -8.27 19.91
C HIS A 20 11.92 -6.89 20.46
N VAL A 21 12.34 -6.58 21.69
CA VAL A 21 12.01 -5.33 22.38
C VAL A 21 13.29 -4.66 22.88
N SER A 22 13.40 -3.35 22.68
CA SER A 22 14.42 -2.51 23.29
C SER A 22 13.75 -1.41 24.12
N THR A 23 14.14 -1.26 25.38
CA THR A 23 13.58 -0.24 26.27
C THR A 23 14.58 0.20 27.34
N ASP A 24 14.53 1.49 27.73
CA ASP A 24 15.28 2.00 28.88
C ASP A 24 14.69 1.55 30.24
N ALA A 25 13.45 1.07 30.25
CA ALA A 25 12.79 0.63 31.48
C ALA A 25 13.24 -0.78 31.88
N GLY A 26 13.32 -1.06 33.19
CA GLY A 26 13.69 -2.39 33.69
C GLY A 26 12.61 -3.45 33.49
N SER A 27 11.37 -3.05 33.19
CA SER A 27 10.27 -3.96 32.87
C SER A 27 9.25 -3.34 31.91
N PHE A 28 8.47 -4.21 31.27
CA PHE A 28 7.33 -3.82 30.45
C PHE A 28 6.21 -4.87 30.51
N ASP A 29 5.00 -4.43 30.18
CA ASP A 29 3.84 -5.29 29.95
C ASP A 29 3.56 -5.38 28.44
N LEU A 30 2.96 -6.49 28.01
CA LEU A 30 2.40 -6.63 26.66
C LEU A 30 0.98 -7.17 26.69
N ASP A 31 0.14 -6.62 25.82
CA ASP A 31 -1.12 -7.21 25.39
C ASP A 31 -1.01 -7.58 23.91
N LEU A 32 -1.47 -8.78 23.54
CA LEU A 32 -1.61 -9.20 22.15
C LEU A 32 -3.07 -9.05 21.75
N ILE A 33 -3.32 -8.28 20.71
CA ILE A 33 -4.65 -7.94 20.22
C ILE A 33 -4.83 -8.54 18.82
N ARG A 34 -5.97 -9.18 18.56
CA ARG A 34 -6.43 -9.45 17.20
C ARG A 34 -7.17 -8.20 16.71
N ASP A 35 -6.60 -7.51 15.73
CA ASP A 35 -7.07 -6.18 15.34
C ASP A 35 -8.11 -6.25 14.21
N ASP A 36 -9.15 -7.08 14.37
CA ASP A 36 -10.20 -7.30 13.37
C ASP A 36 -11.38 -6.31 13.49
N GLY A 37 -11.16 -5.16 14.14
CA GLY A 37 -12.20 -4.20 14.48
C GLY A 37 -12.92 -4.48 15.82
N THR A 38 -12.69 -5.64 16.46
CA THR A 38 -13.16 -5.90 17.84
C THR A 38 -12.12 -5.55 18.91
N ALA A 39 -10.85 -5.44 18.50
CA ALA A 39 -9.70 -5.31 19.39
C ALA A 39 -9.69 -6.39 20.50
N ALA A 40 -10.07 -7.63 20.15
CA ALA A 40 -10.09 -8.73 21.10
C ALA A 40 -8.68 -9.03 21.61
N ARG A 41 -8.50 -8.94 22.94
CA ARG A 41 -7.26 -9.33 23.59
C ARG A 41 -7.12 -10.86 23.60
N VAL A 42 -6.06 -11.32 22.95
CA VAL A 42 -5.70 -12.73 22.76
C VAL A 42 -4.94 -13.24 23.98
N LEU A 43 -3.96 -12.48 24.45
CA LEU A 43 -3.22 -12.77 25.69
C LEU A 43 -2.65 -11.49 26.31
N SER A 44 -2.21 -11.61 27.55
CA SER A 44 -1.52 -10.56 28.31
C SER A 44 -0.34 -11.16 29.06
N ARG A 45 0.78 -10.44 29.14
CA ARG A 45 1.92 -10.77 30.00
C ARG A 45 2.41 -9.49 30.67
N THR A 46 2.72 -9.56 31.95
CA THR A 46 3.14 -8.41 32.76
C THR A 46 4.53 -8.63 33.35
N GLU A 47 5.19 -7.53 33.74
CA GLU A 47 6.50 -7.54 34.41
C GLU A 47 7.58 -8.32 33.63
N LEU A 48 7.54 -8.26 32.30
CA LEU A 48 8.58 -8.83 31.45
C LEU A 48 9.87 -8.01 31.60
N PRO A 49 11.06 -8.65 31.60
CA PRO A 49 12.33 -7.95 31.75
C PRO A 49 12.57 -7.02 30.56
N GLY A 50 12.81 -5.75 30.84
CA GLY A 50 13.20 -4.76 29.84
C GLY A 50 14.73 -4.62 29.78
N GLU A 51 15.25 -4.58 28.56
CA GLU A 51 16.68 -4.34 28.30
C GLU A 51 16.82 -3.36 27.14
N ARG A 52 17.80 -2.45 27.24
CA ARG A 52 18.13 -1.57 26.13
C ARG A 52 19.19 -2.18 25.26
N HIS A 53 18.92 -2.23 23.96
CA HIS A 53 19.85 -2.66 22.93
C HIS A 53 20.25 -1.47 22.04
N PRO A 54 21.55 -1.28 21.75
CA PRO A 54 22.01 -0.22 20.85
C PRO A 54 21.56 -0.49 19.41
N LEU A 55 21.43 0.58 18.63
CA LEU A 55 21.19 0.48 17.18
C LEU A 55 22.52 0.30 16.44
N PRO A 56 22.64 -0.69 15.54
CA PRO A 56 23.81 -0.81 14.69
C PRO A 56 23.83 0.33 13.64
N PRO A 57 25.01 0.78 13.16
CA PRO A 57 25.10 1.87 12.18
C PRO A 57 24.38 1.60 10.85
N ASP A 58 24.24 0.33 10.46
CA ASP A 58 23.58 -0.12 9.24
C ASP A 58 22.16 -0.67 9.51
N VAL A 59 21.52 -0.23 10.61
CA VAL A 59 20.19 -0.69 11.04
C VAL A 59 19.15 -0.63 9.92
N VAL A 60 19.19 0.37 9.06
CA VAL A 60 18.22 0.52 7.96
C VAL A 60 18.31 -0.66 7.00
N ALA A 61 19.52 -1.07 6.61
CA ALA A 61 19.73 -2.16 5.66
C ALA A 61 19.77 -3.55 6.31
N ARG A 62 20.23 -3.66 7.57
CA ARG A 62 20.47 -4.95 8.25
C ARG A 62 19.52 -5.27 9.40
N GLY A 63 18.70 -4.32 9.82
CA GLY A 63 17.81 -4.46 10.96
C GLY A 63 18.52 -4.24 12.30
N CYS A 64 17.75 -4.32 13.38
CA CYS A 64 18.21 -4.03 14.73
C CYS A 64 19.13 -5.12 15.31
N GLY A 65 18.92 -6.39 14.94
CA GLY A 65 19.68 -7.52 15.48
C GLY A 65 19.49 -7.75 16.98
N TRP A 66 18.38 -7.28 17.57
CA TRP A 66 18.08 -7.46 18.98
C TRP A 66 17.79 -8.93 19.29
N PRO A 67 18.10 -9.44 20.50
CA PRO A 67 17.68 -10.77 20.92
C PRO A 67 16.14 -10.84 21.05
N ALA A 68 15.57 -12.04 20.93
CA ALA A 68 14.14 -12.24 21.19
C ALA A 68 13.86 -12.08 22.68
N SER A 69 13.12 -11.04 23.06
CA SER A 69 12.72 -10.76 24.44
C SER A 69 11.57 -11.68 24.88
N VAL A 70 10.67 -12.02 23.95
CA VAL A 70 9.51 -12.87 24.22
C VAL A 70 9.31 -13.87 23.09
N ARG A 71 9.01 -15.12 23.47
CA ARG A 71 8.61 -16.20 22.55
C ARG A 71 7.17 -16.60 22.83
N ILE A 72 6.33 -16.60 21.81
CA ILE A 72 4.91 -16.91 21.91
C ILE A 72 4.59 -18.01 20.89
N PRO A 73 4.32 -19.25 21.34
CA PRO A 73 3.79 -20.28 20.46
C PRO A 73 2.45 -19.85 19.89
N VAL A 74 2.27 -19.98 18.58
CA VAL A 74 1.00 -19.72 17.92
C VAL A 74 0.05 -20.88 18.21
N ASP A 75 -1.04 -20.57 18.91
CA ASP A 75 -2.11 -21.53 19.15
C ASP A 75 -2.79 -21.91 17.81
N PRO A 76 -2.92 -23.21 17.48
CA PRO A 76 -3.61 -23.67 16.26
C PRO A 76 -5.07 -23.20 16.12
N ASP A 77 -5.71 -22.83 17.24
CA ASP A 77 -7.09 -22.33 17.27
C ASP A 77 -7.19 -20.83 17.00
N TRP A 78 -6.05 -20.11 16.97
CA TRP A 78 -6.07 -18.70 16.59
C TRP A 78 -6.55 -18.54 15.14
N PRO A 79 -7.57 -17.69 14.90
CA PRO A 79 -8.06 -17.44 13.56
C PRO A 79 -7.04 -16.63 12.75
N SER A 80 -7.02 -16.84 11.44
CA SER A 80 -6.22 -15.98 10.55
C SER A 80 -6.61 -14.50 10.74
N GLY A 81 -5.62 -13.61 10.63
CA GLY A 81 -5.85 -12.18 10.84
C GLY A 81 -4.60 -11.36 11.11
N PHE A 82 -4.81 -10.07 11.35
CA PHE A 82 -3.79 -9.13 11.80
C PHE A 82 -3.71 -9.12 13.32
N TYR A 83 -2.51 -9.29 13.86
CA TYR A 83 -2.24 -9.33 15.28
C TYR A 83 -1.25 -8.24 15.65
N ARG A 84 -1.55 -7.50 16.72
CA ARG A 84 -0.77 -6.37 17.16
C ARG A 84 -0.41 -6.49 18.64
N PHE A 85 0.85 -6.24 18.95
CA PHE A 85 1.33 -6.07 20.31
C PHE A 85 1.11 -4.63 20.75
N GLU A 86 0.56 -4.46 21.96
CA GLU A 86 0.56 -3.21 22.70
C GLU A 86 1.51 -3.33 23.87
N LEU A 87 2.57 -2.52 23.86
CA LEU A 87 3.63 -2.55 24.87
C LEU A 87 3.52 -1.33 25.77
N ARG A 88 3.73 -1.54 27.07
CA ARG A 88 3.77 -0.48 28.08
C ARG A 88 4.96 -0.70 29.00
N ALA A 89 5.96 0.16 28.90
CA ALA A 89 7.13 0.14 29.77
C ALA A 89 6.82 0.70 31.16
N GLY A 90 7.62 0.32 32.16
CA GLY A 90 7.48 0.80 33.55
C GLY A 90 7.67 2.32 33.72
N ASP A 91 8.30 2.99 32.75
CA ASP A 91 8.43 4.45 32.68
C ASP A 91 7.18 5.15 32.07
N GLY A 92 6.16 4.37 31.68
CA GLY A 92 4.94 4.84 31.04
C GLY A 92 5.03 5.00 29.52
N SER A 93 6.19 4.80 28.91
CA SER A 93 6.31 4.81 27.45
C SER A 93 5.58 3.63 26.82
N THR A 94 5.06 3.84 25.60
CA THR A 94 4.30 2.83 24.87
C THR A 94 4.92 2.57 23.51
N GLY A 95 4.70 1.37 23.00
CA GLY A 95 5.16 0.93 21.69
C GLY A 95 4.21 -0.12 21.13
N ASP A 96 4.35 -0.42 19.85
CA ASP A 96 3.62 -1.48 19.20
C ASP A 96 4.49 -2.22 18.19
N ALA A 97 4.07 -3.45 17.89
CA ALA A 97 4.63 -4.31 16.86
C ALA A 97 3.48 -5.15 16.29
N PHE A 98 3.68 -5.80 15.16
CA PHE A 98 2.63 -6.61 14.55
C PHE A 98 3.16 -7.90 13.95
N PHE A 99 2.23 -8.81 13.69
CA PHE A 99 2.39 -9.87 12.72
C PHE A 99 1.05 -10.23 12.08
N VAL A 100 1.10 -10.85 10.91
CA VAL A 100 -0.05 -11.45 10.25
C VAL A 100 -0.02 -12.96 10.52
N LEU A 101 -1.15 -13.50 10.98
CA LEU A 101 -1.33 -14.94 11.12
C LEU A 101 -1.99 -15.47 9.86
N ARG A 102 -1.23 -16.15 9.00
CA ARG A 102 -1.75 -16.84 7.82
C ARG A 102 -2.39 -18.17 8.18
N SER A 103 -3.41 -18.56 7.42
CA SER A 103 -3.95 -19.91 7.55
C SER A 103 -3.00 -20.93 6.91
N ALA A 104 -2.73 -22.05 7.58
CA ALA A 104 -1.95 -23.15 7.02
C ALA A 104 -2.70 -23.89 5.90
N THR A 105 -4.03 -23.85 5.96
CA THR A 105 -4.97 -24.40 4.97
C THR A 105 -6.17 -23.45 4.88
N PRO A 106 -6.69 -23.11 3.68
CA PRO A 106 -7.80 -22.17 3.56
C PRO A 106 -8.96 -22.51 4.50
N ARG A 107 -9.34 -21.54 5.34
CA ARG A 107 -10.51 -21.57 6.23
C ARG A 107 -11.63 -20.65 5.73
N ALA A 108 -11.32 -19.78 4.77
CA ALA A 108 -12.26 -18.98 4.00
C ALA A 108 -12.04 -19.18 2.48
N SER A 109 -13.00 -18.74 1.66
CA SER A 109 -12.85 -18.71 0.20
C SER A 109 -12.11 -17.46 -0.30
N ILE A 110 -11.80 -16.52 0.61
CA ILE A 110 -11.20 -15.22 0.31
C ILE A 110 -9.87 -15.11 1.06
N LEU A 111 -8.81 -14.76 0.34
CA LEU A 111 -7.54 -14.35 0.91
C LEU A 111 -7.39 -12.83 0.82
N TRP A 112 -7.23 -12.17 1.96
CA TRP A 112 -6.87 -10.76 2.04
C TRP A 112 -5.37 -10.60 2.23
N VAL A 113 -4.72 -10.00 1.24
CA VAL A 113 -3.29 -9.72 1.22
C VAL A 113 -3.04 -8.30 1.73
N ILE A 114 -2.17 -8.20 2.74
CA ILE A 114 -1.83 -6.97 3.46
C ILE A 114 -0.48 -6.43 3.01
N GLU A 115 -0.43 -5.13 2.72
CA GLU A 115 0.59 -4.38 2.01
C GLU A 115 1.86 -4.04 2.82
N THR A 116 2.39 -5.02 3.56
CA THR A 116 3.51 -4.79 4.51
C THR A 116 4.82 -4.35 3.85
N ASN A 117 5.03 -4.66 2.56
CA ASN A 117 6.19 -4.16 1.82
C ASN A 117 6.16 -2.62 1.71
N THR A 118 5.00 -2.03 1.43
CA THR A 118 4.86 -0.57 1.39
C THR A 118 5.20 0.03 2.75
N TRP A 119 4.72 -0.57 3.84
CA TRP A 119 5.04 -0.06 5.18
C TRP A 119 6.54 -0.05 5.46
N ASN A 120 7.28 -1.07 5.01
CA ASN A 120 8.74 -1.12 5.16
C ASN A 120 9.46 -0.10 4.26
N ALA A 121 8.94 0.14 3.05
CA ALA A 121 9.52 1.13 2.15
C ALA A 121 9.42 2.57 2.70
N TYR A 122 8.35 2.84 3.45
CA TYR A 122 8.03 4.10 4.13
C TYR A 122 8.59 4.17 5.56
N ASN A 123 9.12 3.06 6.09
CA ASN A 123 9.63 3.00 7.46
C ASN A 123 10.92 3.81 7.63
N SER A 124 10.80 4.95 8.31
CA SER A 124 11.87 5.92 8.63
C SER A 124 12.75 5.51 9.83
N PHE A 125 12.40 4.42 10.53
CA PHE A 125 13.12 3.96 11.72
C PHE A 125 14.60 3.74 11.41
N GLY A 126 15.47 4.27 12.27
CA GLY A 126 16.92 4.26 12.05
C GLY A 126 17.42 5.39 11.15
N GLY A 127 16.55 6.35 10.81
CA GLY A 127 16.91 7.61 10.16
C GLY A 127 16.87 7.58 8.64
N ALA A 128 16.37 6.52 8.00
CA ALA A 128 16.12 6.51 6.56
C ALA A 128 15.04 5.52 6.14
N SER A 129 14.45 5.78 4.98
CA SER A 129 13.50 4.94 4.25
C SER A 129 13.89 4.90 2.76
N THR A 130 13.06 4.30 1.90
CA THR A 130 13.28 4.36 0.43
C THR A 130 12.89 5.71 -0.20
N TYR A 131 12.43 6.67 0.62
CA TYR A 131 12.07 8.02 0.18
C TYR A 131 12.94 9.13 0.80
N THR A 132 13.58 8.90 1.95
CA THR A 132 14.36 9.95 2.61
C THR A 132 15.49 9.40 3.47
N THR A 133 16.53 10.21 3.64
CA THR A 133 17.58 10.08 4.65
C THR A 133 17.42 11.21 5.70
N LEU A 134 16.71 10.92 6.79
CA LEU A 134 16.42 11.88 7.87
C LEU A 134 17.66 12.32 8.65
N THR A 135 18.79 11.63 8.52
CA THR A 135 20.05 12.02 9.16
C THR A 135 20.68 13.27 8.54
N GLU A 136 20.20 13.71 7.37
CA GLU A 136 20.85 14.78 6.61
C GLU A 136 20.20 16.15 6.81
N GLN A 137 18.86 16.30 6.87
CA GLN A 137 18.20 17.61 7.11
C GLN A 137 16.83 17.53 7.81
N PRO A 138 16.48 18.50 8.68
CA PRO A 138 15.16 18.63 9.29
C PRO A 138 14.07 19.01 8.26
N PRO A 139 12.77 18.88 8.59
CA PRO A 139 11.69 19.43 7.78
C PRO A 139 11.95 20.90 7.42
N ASN A 140 11.59 21.31 6.21
CA ASN A 140 11.72 22.71 5.79
C ASN A 140 10.71 23.61 6.55
N ASP A 141 10.74 24.91 6.29
CA ASP A 141 9.88 25.91 6.96
C ASP A 141 8.37 25.63 6.80
N ASN A 142 7.96 24.75 5.88
CA ASN A 142 6.58 24.31 5.68
C ASN A 142 6.27 22.95 6.32
N GLY A 143 7.19 22.41 7.13
CA GLY A 143 7.05 21.09 7.73
C GLY A 143 7.19 19.94 6.73
N VAL A 144 7.75 20.16 5.55
CA VAL A 144 7.95 19.10 4.54
C VAL A 144 9.38 18.59 4.61
N VAL A 145 9.56 17.28 4.77
CA VAL A 145 10.86 16.62 4.59
C VAL A 145 11.08 16.44 3.09
N PRO A 146 12.12 17.04 2.50
CA PRO A 146 12.30 16.95 1.05
C PRO A 146 12.63 15.51 0.61
N ASN A 147 12.06 15.08 -0.52
CA ASN A 147 12.42 13.80 -1.14
C ASN A 147 13.77 13.95 -1.85
N HIS A 148 14.85 13.52 -1.19
CA HIS A 148 16.23 13.59 -1.69
C HIS A 148 16.71 12.31 -2.38
N GLY A 149 15.84 11.30 -2.51
CA GLY A 149 16.25 9.92 -2.72
C GLY A 149 16.50 9.22 -1.38
N GLY A 150 15.93 8.02 -1.23
CA GLY A 150 16.12 7.20 -0.03
C GLY A 150 17.26 6.20 -0.18
N VAL A 151 17.35 5.29 0.78
CA VAL A 151 18.30 4.16 0.67
C VAL A 151 17.65 2.98 -0.07
N PRO A 152 18.40 2.30 -0.95
CA PRO A 152 17.83 1.26 -1.81
C PRO A 152 17.61 -0.08 -1.09
N ILE A 153 18.11 -0.25 0.14
CA ILE A 153 18.02 -1.51 0.88
C ILE A 153 17.45 -1.24 2.26
N VAL A 154 16.31 -1.87 2.56
CA VAL A 154 15.61 -1.73 3.84
C VAL A 154 15.28 -3.09 4.46
N SER A 155 15.58 -3.25 5.75
CA SER A 155 15.30 -4.46 6.53
C SER A 155 13.91 -4.43 7.13
N PHE A 156 13.22 -5.58 7.12
CA PHE A 156 11.95 -5.78 7.83
C PHE A 156 12.13 -5.99 9.34
N GLU A 157 13.35 -6.23 9.82
CA GLU A 157 13.66 -6.44 11.24
C GLU A 157 13.94 -5.12 11.95
N ARG A 158 13.00 -4.19 11.81
CA ARG A 158 13.01 -2.86 12.42
C ARG A 158 11.62 -2.55 12.99
N PRO A 159 11.53 -1.83 14.11
CA PRO A 159 10.28 -1.25 14.57
C PRO A 159 9.60 -0.41 13.49
N LEU A 160 8.27 -0.38 13.49
CA LEU A 160 7.51 0.62 12.75
C LEU A 160 7.38 1.88 13.60
N PRO A 161 7.58 3.07 13.03
CA PRO A 161 7.36 4.34 13.72
C PRO A 161 5.90 4.50 14.16
N ARG A 162 5.69 5.36 15.16
CA ARG A 162 4.36 5.68 15.67
C ARG A 162 3.47 6.22 14.55
N GLY A 163 2.27 5.66 14.41
CA GLY A 163 1.27 6.04 13.40
C GLY A 163 0.94 4.93 12.41
N PHE A 164 1.89 4.05 12.10
CA PHE A 164 1.68 2.98 11.13
C PHE A 164 0.61 1.97 11.58
N LEU A 165 0.58 1.66 12.87
CA LEU A 165 -0.32 0.64 13.42
C LEU A 165 -1.54 1.21 14.13
N ARG A 166 -1.45 2.44 14.62
CA ARG A 166 -2.55 3.14 15.31
C ARG A 166 -2.50 4.64 15.04
N LEU A 167 -3.68 5.18 14.79
CA LEU A 167 -3.97 6.62 14.71
C LEU A 167 -5.26 6.88 15.51
N PRO A 168 -5.46 8.10 16.04
CA PRO A 168 -6.75 8.48 16.57
C PRO A 168 -7.79 8.55 15.45
N ASP A 169 -9.07 8.30 15.76
CA ASP A 169 -10.13 8.23 14.75
C ASP A 169 -10.36 9.58 14.03
N ASP A 170 -9.90 10.70 14.60
CA ASP A 170 -9.98 12.05 14.03
C ASP A 170 -8.70 12.49 13.30
N ALA A 171 -7.73 11.59 13.11
CA ALA A 171 -6.57 11.88 12.28
C ALA A 171 -7.02 12.32 10.88
N PRO A 172 -6.47 13.42 10.33
CA PRO A 172 -6.77 13.82 8.96
C PRO A 172 -6.30 12.74 7.99
N ARG A 173 -6.77 12.78 6.73
CA ARG A 173 -6.22 11.95 5.65
C ARG A 173 -5.30 12.79 4.76
N ALA A 174 -4.51 12.11 3.94
CA ALA A 174 -3.68 12.75 2.92
C ALA A 174 -4.48 13.55 1.85
N PRO A 175 -5.56 13.03 1.25
CA PRO A 175 -6.33 13.79 0.28
C PRO A 175 -7.04 14.99 0.92
N THR A 176 -6.99 16.15 0.26
CA THR A 176 -7.67 17.38 0.64
C THR A 176 -9.18 17.18 0.56
N VAL A 177 -9.90 17.22 1.68
CA VAL A 177 -11.37 17.13 1.72
C VAL A 177 -12.08 18.50 1.64
N GLY A 178 -11.33 19.58 1.93
CA GLY A 178 -11.85 20.96 2.02
C GLY A 178 -11.50 21.84 0.82
N ALA A 179 -11.25 23.13 1.09
CA ALA A 179 -10.83 24.09 0.08
C ALA A 179 -9.51 23.64 -0.59
N PRO A 180 -9.31 23.97 -1.88
CA PRO A 180 -8.08 23.64 -2.59
C PRO A 180 -6.84 24.13 -1.83
N SER A 181 -5.91 23.23 -1.55
CA SER A 181 -4.63 23.54 -0.91
C SER A 181 -3.52 22.75 -1.58
N ARG A 182 -2.31 23.30 -1.57
CA ARG A 182 -1.09 22.56 -1.94
C ARG A 182 -0.48 21.82 -0.76
N ASP A 183 -0.97 22.05 0.46
CA ASP A 183 -0.51 21.37 1.65
C ASP A 183 -1.14 19.98 1.76
N ILE A 184 -0.44 19.05 2.40
CA ILE A 184 -0.97 17.74 2.75
C ILE A 184 -1.38 17.79 4.23
N PRO A 185 -2.69 17.78 4.55
CA PRO A 185 -3.17 17.97 5.93
C PRO A 185 -2.54 17.00 6.94
N PHE A 186 -2.30 15.75 6.51
CA PHE A 186 -1.68 14.73 7.36
C PHE A 186 -0.28 15.10 7.83
N ILE A 187 0.57 15.63 6.95
CA ILE A 187 1.99 15.84 7.27
C ILE A 187 2.15 16.84 8.42
N GLY A 188 1.51 18.01 8.31
CA GLY A 188 1.57 19.03 9.36
C GLY A 188 1.04 18.52 10.69
N TRP A 189 -0.12 17.85 10.67
CA TRP A 189 -0.72 17.24 11.86
C TRP A 189 0.19 16.18 12.48
N ALA A 190 0.77 15.28 11.68
CA ALA A 190 1.61 14.20 12.18
C ALA A 190 2.84 14.73 12.91
N LEU A 191 3.51 15.74 12.33
CA LEU A 191 4.67 16.38 12.94
C LEU A 191 4.30 17.07 14.27
N GLU A 192 3.18 17.79 14.31
CA GLU A 192 2.70 18.46 15.53
C GLU A 192 2.34 17.46 16.65
N GLN A 193 1.78 16.30 16.29
CA GLN A 193 1.32 15.28 17.24
C GLN A 193 2.39 14.22 17.57
N GLY A 194 3.58 14.31 16.94
CA GLY A 194 4.68 13.36 17.12
C GLY A 194 4.38 11.97 16.57
N TYR A 195 3.65 11.91 15.44
CA TYR A 195 3.55 10.73 14.58
C TYR A 195 4.56 10.83 13.45
N ASP A 196 4.92 9.69 12.89
CA ASP A 196 5.69 9.66 11.66
C ASP A 196 4.81 10.07 10.48
N PHE A 197 5.25 11.07 9.71
CA PHE A 197 4.45 11.63 8.63
C PHE A 197 4.23 10.64 7.48
N TYR A 198 5.08 9.63 7.32
CA TYR A 198 4.88 8.58 6.32
C TYR A 198 3.75 7.60 6.68
N SER A 199 3.33 7.55 7.94
CA SER A 199 2.15 6.76 8.32
C SER A 199 0.85 7.21 7.61
N GLY A 200 0.84 8.44 7.09
CA GLY A 200 -0.22 8.98 6.24
C GLY A 200 -0.30 8.34 4.86
N GLY A 201 0.83 7.86 4.35
CA GLY A 201 0.97 7.19 3.05
C GLY A 201 1.10 5.68 3.12
N ALA A 202 1.40 5.11 4.30
CA ALA A 202 1.55 3.68 4.49
C ALA A 202 1.17 3.29 5.93
N SER A 203 0.02 2.62 6.14
CA SER A 203 -0.38 2.21 7.49
C SER A 203 -1.49 1.16 7.51
N TRP A 204 -1.42 0.27 8.49
CA TRP A 204 -2.56 -0.51 8.94
C TRP A 204 -3.66 0.41 9.51
N ALA A 205 -3.24 1.44 10.25
CA ALA A 205 -4.13 2.32 11.02
C ALA A 205 -5.25 2.96 10.19
N GLN A 206 -4.96 3.31 8.93
CA GLN A 206 -5.94 3.89 8.02
C GLN A 206 -6.70 2.79 7.27
N TRP A 207 -6.05 2.16 6.30
CA TRP A 207 -6.74 1.31 5.32
C TRP A 207 -7.10 -0.06 5.85
N GLY A 208 -6.14 -0.75 6.47
CA GLY A 208 -6.31 -2.09 6.97
C GLY A 208 -7.36 -2.17 8.08
N LEU A 209 -7.24 -1.30 9.09
CA LEU A 209 -8.19 -1.24 10.20
C LEU A 209 -9.59 -0.83 9.73
N SER A 210 -9.72 0.12 8.80
CA SER A 210 -11.02 0.49 8.23
C SER A 210 -11.68 -0.73 7.54
N PHE A 211 -10.91 -1.46 6.73
CA PHE A 211 -11.42 -2.64 6.03
C PHE A 211 -11.77 -3.77 6.99
N ALA A 212 -10.94 -4.04 8.00
CA ALA A 212 -11.20 -5.04 9.03
C ALA A 212 -12.50 -4.73 9.80
N ARG A 213 -12.68 -3.47 10.23
CA ARG A 213 -13.91 -3.00 10.87
C ARG A 213 -15.12 -3.19 9.96
N TRP A 214 -14.99 -2.93 8.67
CA TRP A 214 -16.08 -3.15 7.70
C TRP A 214 -16.40 -4.64 7.56
N LEU A 215 -15.41 -5.50 7.31
CA LEU A 215 -15.58 -6.96 7.21
C LEU A 215 -16.30 -7.54 8.43
N HIS A 216 -15.92 -7.09 9.63
CA HIS A 216 -16.55 -7.48 10.88
C HIS A 216 -18.03 -7.07 10.93
N ARG A 217 -18.36 -5.79 10.67
CA ARG A 217 -19.77 -5.32 10.60
C ARG A 217 -20.59 -6.08 9.57
N GLN A 218 -19.92 -6.53 8.52
CA GLN A 218 -20.49 -7.25 7.39
C GLN A 218 -20.61 -8.78 7.61
N GLY A 219 -20.02 -9.32 8.68
CA GLY A 219 -20.00 -10.76 8.95
C GLY A 219 -19.26 -11.58 7.89
N ILE A 220 -18.27 -10.98 7.22
CA ILE A 220 -17.48 -11.64 6.18
C ILE A 220 -16.21 -12.22 6.80
N ALA A 221 -15.97 -13.51 6.58
CA ALA A 221 -14.74 -14.17 6.95
C ALA A 221 -13.71 -14.14 5.81
N VAL A 222 -12.46 -13.84 6.15
CA VAL A 222 -11.32 -13.87 5.24
C VAL A 222 -10.15 -14.55 5.95
N ASP A 223 -9.29 -15.22 5.20
CA ASP A 223 -7.93 -15.50 5.64
C ASP A 223 -7.03 -14.32 5.28
N CYS A 224 -5.95 -14.11 6.02
CA CYS A 224 -4.99 -13.03 5.82
C CYS A 224 -3.62 -13.58 5.43
N ALA A 225 -2.88 -12.82 4.63
CA ALA A 225 -1.46 -13.03 4.36
C ALA A 225 -0.77 -11.67 4.18
N THR A 226 0.56 -11.64 4.31
CA THR A 226 1.33 -10.47 3.86
C THR A 226 1.56 -10.54 2.35
N ASN A 227 1.77 -9.41 1.69
CA ASN A 227 2.07 -9.40 0.26
C ASN A 227 3.35 -10.17 -0.09
N ALA A 228 4.37 -10.18 0.77
CA ALA A 228 5.56 -11.03 0.60
C ALA A 228 5.26 -12.56 0.63
N ASP A 229 4.19 -12.99 1.32
CA ASP A 229 3.82 -14.41 1.39
C ASP A 229 3.46 -14.97 0.00
N LEU A 230 3.02 -14.13 -0.93
CA LEU A 230 2.70 -14.52 -2.31
C LEU A 230 3.92 -15.12 -3.03
N GLU A 231 5.13 -14.63 -2.74
CA GLU A 231 6.37 -15.19 -3.27
C GLU A 231 6.95 -16.27 -2.34
N GLU A 232 6.93 -16.03 -1.01
CA GLU A 232 7.56 -16.94 -0.05
C GLU A 232 6.89 -18.32 0.00
N PHE A 233 5.58 -18.40 -0.23
CA PHE A 233 4.81 -19.64 -0.16
C PHE A 233 4.17 -19.97 -1.52
N PRO A 234 4.87 -20.73 -2.40
CA PRO A 234 4.30 -21.22 -3.64
C PRO A 234 2.99 -21.97 -3.39
N GLY A 235 1.94 -21.60 -4.12
CA GLY A 235 0.60 -22.17 -3.94
C GLY A 235 -0.22 -21.53 -2.81
N LEU A 236 0.22 -20.40 -2.23
CA LEU A 236 -0.56 -19.66 -1.22
C LEU A 236 -2.00 -19.38 -1.68
N LEU A 237 -2.18 -19.07 -2.96
CA LEU A 237 -3.49 -18.76 -3.55
C LEU A 237 -4.33 -20.02 -3.86
N ASP A 238 -3.77 -21.22 -3.70
CA ASP A 238 -4.48 -22.46 -4.00
C ASP A 238 -5.60 -22.68 -2.97
N GLY A 239 -6.82 -22.94 -3.47
CA GLY A 239 -8.01 -23.15 -2.66
C GLY A 239 -8.80 -21.88 -2.34
N TYR A 240 -8.29 -20.70 -2.67
CA TYR A 240 -9.06 -19.45 -2.62
C TYR A 240 -9.76 -19.18 -3.96
N ARG A 241 -10.91 -18.51 -3.89
CA ARG A 241 -11.69 -18.07 -5.07
C ARG A 241 -11.44 -16.60 -5.39
N LEU A 242 -11.16 -15.80 -4.36
CA LEU A 242 -10.92 -14.37 -4.46
C LEU A 242 -9.68 -13.99 -3.65
N MET A 243 -8.79 -13.23 -4.28
CA MET A 243 -7.76 -12.45 -3.59
C MET A 243 -8.21 -10.99 -3.48
N LEU A 244 -8.05 -10.41 -2.30
CA LEU A 244 -8.21 -8.98 -2.04
C LEU A 244 -6.85 -8.35 -1.75
N SER A 245 -6.58 -7.20 -2.33
CA SER A 245 -5.49 -6.29 -1.94
C SER A 245 -6.10 -4.91 -1.69
N THR A 246 -5.64 -4.19 -0.67
CA THR A 246 -6.31 -2.99 -0.15
C THR A 246 -5.34 -1.86 0.15
N GLY A 247 -5.82 -0.62 0.11
CA GLY A 247 -5.07 0.54 0.61
C GLY A 247 -3.99 0.98 -0.37
N HIS A 248 -2.73 0.95 0.06
CA HIS A 248 -1.59 1.40 -0.74
C HIS A 248 -0.57 0.27 -0.94
N ASP A 249 -0.85 -0.63 -1.88
CA ASP A 249 -0.04 -1.82 -2.16
C ASP A 249 0.97 -1.58 -3.30
N GLU A 250 1.92 -0.68 -3.07
CA GLU A 250 2.83 -0.09 -4.07
C GLU A 250 4.05 -0.97 -4.42
N TYR A 251 4.58 -1.75 -3.47
CA TYR A 251 5.87 -2.43 -3.60
C TYR A 251 5.74 -3.94 -3.83
N TRP A 252 5.98 -4.38 -5.06
CA TRP A 252 5.76 -5.75 -5.50
C TRP A 252 6.99 -6.40 -6.10
N SER A 253 7.26 -7.65 -5.71
CA SER A 253 8.33 -8.44 -6.32
C SER A 253 7.86 -9.18 -7.56
N TRP A 254 8.83 -9.66 -8.35
CA TRP A 254 8.55 -10.50 -9.50
C TRP A 254 7.79 -11.78 -9.13
N GLY A 255 8.20 -12.47 -8.06
CA GLY A 255 7.52 -13.68 -7.60
C GLY A 255 6.09 -13.42 -7.13
N MET A 256 5.83 -12.28 -6.51
CA MET A 256 4.47 -11.89 -6.10
C MET A 256 3.56 -11.72 -7.33
N ARG A 257 4.03 -11.03 -8.38
CA ARG A 257 3.28 -10.90 -9.63
C ARG A 257 3.08 -12.24 -10.34
N ASP A 258 4.11 -13.10 -10.39
CA ASP A 258 3.99 -14.44 -10.96
C ASP A 258 2.89 -15.26 -10.28
N ALA A 259 2.79 -15.19 -8.94
CA ALA A 259 1.75 -15.88 -8.19
C ALA A 259 0.35 -15.38 -8.55
N VAL A 260 0.15 -14.05 -8.56
CA VAL A 260 -1.17 -13.44 -8.79
C VAL A 260 -1.61 -13.56 -10.25
N GLU A 261 -0.74 -13.26 -11.20
CA GLU A 261 -1.04 -13.42 -12.62
C GLU A 261 -1.27 -14.89 -12.98
N GLY A 262 -0.50 -15.81 -12.38
CA GLY A 262 -0.72 -17.24 -12.51
C GLY A 262 -2.07 -17.68 -11.95
N PHE A 263 -2.50 -17.12 -10.82
CA PHE A 263 -3.83 -17.38 -10.24
C PHE A 263 -4.95 -16.87 -11.15
N ILE A 264 -4.85 -15.64 -11.66
CA ILE A 264 -5.79 -15.05 -12.63
C ILE A 264 -5.88 -15.92 -13.90
N ALA A 265 -4.74 -16.33 -14.45
CA ALA A 265 -4.66 -17.14 -15.65
C ALA A 265 -5.32 -18.53 -15.49
N ARG A 266 -5.42 -19.05 -14.27
CA ARG A 266 -6.10 -20.32 -13.95
C ARG A 266 -7.57 -20.15 -13.53
N GLY A 267 -8.13 -18.95 -13.64
CA GLY A 267 -9.53 -18.69 -13.32
C GLY A 267 -9.79 -18.10 -11.94
N GLY A 268 -8.73 -17.78 -11.18
CA GLY A 268 -8.84 -17.08 -9.90
C GLY A 268 -9.32 -15.64 -10.06
N ASN A 269 -10.06 -15.13 -9.08
CA ASN A 269 -10.54 -13.75 -9.10
C ASN A 269 -9.69 -12.85 -8.21
N VAL A 270 -9.47 -11.61 -8.62
CA VAL A 270 -8.73 -10.62 -7.82
C VAL A 270 -9.51 -9.32 -7.77
N ALA A 271 -9.62 -8.72 -6.59
CA ALA A 271 -10.07 -7.33 -6.45
C ALA A 271 -8.98 -6.50 -5.78
N PHE A 272 -8.41 -5.59 -6.57
CA PHE A 272 -7.48 -4.57 -6.09
C PHE A 272 -8.28 -3.35 -5.64
N LEU A 273 -8.50 -3.24 -4.33
CA LEU A 273 -9.09 -2.08 -3.65
C LEU A 273 -7.97 -1.11 -3.23
N SER A 274 -7.07 -0.84 -4.18
CA SER A 274 -5.83 -0.07 -4.02
C SER A 274 -5.67 0.92 -5.18
N GLY A 275 -4.80 1.90 -4.98
CA GLY A 275 -4.22 2.78 -6.01
C GLY A 275 -2.70 2.76 -5.89
N ASN A 276 -2.01 3.36 -6.86
CA ASN A 276 -0.55 3.25 -7.00
C ASN A 276 -0.09 1.78 -6.93
N LEU A 277 -0.91 0.88 -7.45
CA LEU A 277 -0.79 -0.55 -7.24
C LEU A 277 0.42 -1.10 -7.99
N ALA A 278 1.30 -1.80 -7.27
CA ALA A 278 2.47 -2.44 -7.86
C ALA A 278 3.28 -1.48 -8.74
N PHE A 279 3.47 -0.23 -8.31
CA PHE A 279 4.23 0.75 -9.08
C PHE A 279 5.73 0.46 -9.04
N TRP A 280 6.28 0.14 -7.86
CA TRP A 280 7.68 -0.22 -7.71
C TRP A 280 7.90 -1.72 -7.81
N GLN A 281 8.82 -2.12 -8.69
CA GLN A 281 9.40 -3.45 -8.65
C GLN A 281 10.41 -3.53 -7.51
N VAL A 282 10.32 -4.58 -6.69
CA VAL A 282 11.29 -4.87 -5.62
C VAL A 282 11.89 -6.26 -5.73
N ARG A 283 13.03 -6.46 -5.07
CA ARG A 283 13.57 -7.80 -4.78
C ARG A 283 13.52 -8.04 -3.28
N LEU A 284 13.07 -9.24 -2.89
CA LEU A 284 13.08 -9.70 -1.51
C LEU A 284 14.29 -10.62 -1.31
N GLU A 285 15.27 -10.14 -0.57
CA GLU A 285 16.59 -10.78 -0.43
C GLU A 285 16.83 -11.31 0.99
N ASP A 286 17.88 -12.12 1.12
CA ASP A 286 18.31 -12.73 2.38
C ASP A 286 17.20 -13.52 3.08
N GLY A 287 16.44 -14.30 2.32
CA GLY A 287 15.30 -15.06 2.84
C GLY A 287 14.17 -14.16 3.32
N PHE A 288 13.77 -13.19 2.48
CA PHE A 288 12.66 -12.26 2.74
C PHE A 288 12.89 -11.32 3.95
N ARG A 289 14.15 -11.17 4.40
CA ARG A 289 14.53 -10.29 5.52
C ARG A 289 14.79 -8.85 5.09
N ARG A 290 15.15 -8.65 3.81
CA ARG A 290 15.44 -7.33 3.25
C ARG A 290 14.67 -7.11 1.96
N MET A 291 14.38 -5.85 1.66
CA MET A 291 13.77 -5.42 0.41
C MET A 291 14.71 -4.44 -0.29
N VAL A 292 14.93 -4.67 -1.58
CA VAL A 292 15.76 -3.84 -2.46
C VAL A 292 14.86 -3.05 -3.42
N ALA A 293 15.07 -1.73 -3.48
CA ALA A 293 14.26 -0.75 -4.19
C ALA A 293 15.10 0.47 -4.62
N TYR A 294 15.81 0.40 -5.75
CA TYR A 294 16.59 1.50 -6.31
C TYR A 294 15.71 2.64 -6.87
N LYS A 295 14.46 2.35 -7.25
CA LYS A 295 13.43 3.32 -7.64
C LYS A 295 13.90 4.25 -8.78
N GLY A 296 13.88 5.55 -8.56
CA GLY A 296 14.38 6.56 -9.51
C GLY A 296 15.88 6.41 -9.81
N ASP A 297 16.64 5.73 -8.95
CA ASP A 297 18.07 5.45 -9.12
C ASP A 297 18.34 4.07 -9.74
N VAL A 298 17.39 3.54 -10.52
CA VAL A 298 17.45 2.20 -11.12
C VAL A 298 18.73 1.96 -11.94
N ALA A 299 19.36 3.00 -12.49
CA ALA A 299 20.61 2.88 -13.24
C ALA A 299 21.78 2.36 -12.39
N HIS A 300 21.74 2.52 -11.07
CA HIS A 300 22.74 2.00 -10.13
C HIS A 300 22.36 0.64 -9.53
N ASP A 301 21.23 0.07 -9.94
CA ASP A 301 20.84 -1.27 -9.51
C ASP A 301 21.85 -2.31 -10.04
N PRO A 302 22.47 -3.15 -9.19
CA PRO A 302 23.50 -4.11 -9.60
C PRO A 302 23.08 -5.13 -10.67
N VAL A 303 21.77 -5.30 -10.90
CA VAL A 303 21.28 -6.20 -11.95
C VAL A 303 21.29 -5.56 -13.35
N ILE A 304 21.48 -4.24 -13.46
CA ILE A 304 21.54 -3.56 -14.76
C ILE A 304 22.74 -4.04 -15.58
N GLY A 305 22.48 -4.40 -16.85
CA GLY A 305 23.49 -4.95 -17.76
C GLY A 305 23.84 -6.42 -17.50
N THR A 306 23.10 -7.09 -16.61
CA THR A 306 23.22 -8.54 -16.36
C THR A 306 22.07 -9.31 -17.02
N ALA A 307 22.11 -10.63 -16.97
CA ALA A 307 21.00 -11.46 -17.46
C ALA A 307 19.69 -11.29 -16.64
N ASP A 308 19.76 -10.68 -15.46
CA ASP A 308 18.61 -10.44 -14.57
C ASP A 308 18.10 -8.99 -14.62
N GLU A 309 18.50 -8.21 -15.63
CA GLU A 309 18.17 -6.78 -15.74
C GLU A 309 16.67 -6.47 -15.74
N ARG A 310 15.83 -7.43 -16.15
CA ARG A 310 14.37 -7.30 -16.08
C ARG A 310 13.84 -7.24 -14.64
N ARG A 311 14.60 -7.78 -13.68
CA ARG A 311 14.33 -7.71 -12.24
C ARG A 311 14.98 -6.51 -11.55
N ASN A 312 15.30 -5.46 -12.33
CA ASN A 312 15.65 -4.16 -11.78
C ASN A 312 14.54 -3.66 -10.84
N THR A 313 14.87 -2.72 -9.97
CA THR A 313 13.94 -2.22 -8.95
C THR A 313 13.47 -0.80 -9.20
N GLY A 314 13.23 -0.48 -10.47
CA GLY A 314 12.52 0.73 -10.93
C GLY A 314 11.00 0.53 -11.03
N ILE A 315 10.33 1.36 -11.82
CA ILE A 315 8.88 1.21 -12.06
C ILE A 315 8.57 -0.05 -12.91
N TRP A 316 7.43 -0.70 -12.69
CA TRP A 316 7.04 -1.86 -13.49
C TRP A 316 6.80 -1.52 -14.97
N SER A 317 6.31 -0.32 -15.25
CA SER A 317 6.15 0.22 -16.60
C SER A 317 7.47 0.58 -17.32
N HIS A 318 8.63 0.38 -16.69
CA HIS A 318 9.93 0.66 -17.32
C HIS A 318 10.14 -0.27 -18.53
N PRO A 319 10.59 0.23 -19.71
CA PRO A 319 10.75 -0.61 -20.90
C PRO A 319 11.67 -1.83 -20.72
N LEU A 320 12.71 -1.72 -19.89
CA LEU A 320 13.59 -2.86 -19.53
C LEU A 320 12.86 -3.96 -18.74
N THR A 321 11.84 -3.63 -17.96
CA THR A 321 11.05 -4.61 -17.21
C THR A 321 10.13 -5.39 -18.14
N ASP A 322 9.54 -4.69 -19.12
CA ASP A 322 8.63 -5.26 -20.15
C ASP A 322 7.49 -6.06 -19.51
N ARG A 323 6.88 -5.47 -18.46
CA ARG A 323 5.77 -6.03 -17.70
C ARG A 323 5.02 -4.91 -16.95
N PRO A 324 4.38 -3.94 -17.62
CA PRO A 324 3.66 -2.85 -16.96
C PRO A 324 2.55 -3.37 -16.02
N GLU A 325 2.16 -2.54 -15.08
CA GLU A 325 1.11 -2.84 -14.09
C GLU A 325 -0.24 -3.11 -14.78
N ASN A 326 -0.50 -2.41 -15.89
CA ASN A 326 -1.69 -2.53 -16.72
C ASN A 326 -2.01 -3.98 -17.14
N GLN A 327 -0.99 -4.81 -17.41
CA GLN A 327 -1.19 -6.21 -17.79
C GLN A 327 -1.88 -7.03 -16.68
N MET A 328 -1.65 -6.67 -15.41
CA MET A 328 -2.21 -7.38 -14.26
C MET A 328 -3.53 -6.77 -13.79
N SER A 329 -3.57 -5.46 -13.53
CA SER A 329 -4.74 -4.80 -12.92
C SER A 329 -5.68 -4.14 -13.95
N GLY A 330 -5.18 -3.89 -15.15
CA GLY A 330 -5.79 -3.03 -16.15
C GLY A 330 -5.43 -1.55 -16.01
N LEU A 331 -4.71 -1.15 -14.96
CA LEU A 331 -4.41 0.25 -14.65
C LEU A 331 -2.96 0.44 -14.17
N SER A 332 -2.43 1.66 -14.27
CA SER A 332 -1.12 2.07 -13.76
C SER A 332 -1.16 3.50 -13.24
N PHE A 333 -0.36 3.76 -12.21
CA PHE A 333 -0.13 5.10 -11.67
C PHE A 333 0.36 6.08 -12.76
N THR A 334 1.16 5.60 -13.72
CA THR A 334 1.71 6.42 -14.82
C THR A 334 0.66 6.95 -15.81
N ARG A 335 -0.59 6.52 -15.68
CA ARG A 335 -1.75 6.99 -16.47
C ARG A 335 -2.87 7.58 -15.60
N GLY A 336 -2.72 7.48 -14.27
CA GLY A 336 -3.54 8.14 -13.28
C GLY A 336 -2.77 9.32 -12.69
N GLY A 337 -2.18 9.12 -11.52
CA GLY A 337 -1.38 10.09 -10.79
C GLY A 337 -2.01 10.46 -9.46
N TYR A 338 -1.88 11.73 -9.06
CA TYR A 338 -2.45 12.25 -7.82
C TYR A 338 -3.84 12.84 -8.04
N ALA A 339 -4.72 12.64 -7.06
CA ALA A 339 -6.04 13.25 -7.01
C ALA A 339 -6.32 13.86 -5.63
N ARG A 340 -6.76 15.13 -5.63
CA ARG A 340 -6.99 15.91 -4.40
C ARG A 340 -5.79 15.91 -3.46
N MET A 341 -4.57 15.98 -4.00
CA MET A 341 -3.35 15.99 -3.19
C MET A 341 -2.36 17.00 -3.75
N GLY A 342 -1.87 17.89 -2.89
CA GLY A 342 -1.11 19.04 -3.34
C GLY A 342 -1.86 19.82 -4.42
N GLY A 343 -1.15 20.30 -5.42
CA GLY A 343 -1.71 20.97 -6.61
C GLY A 343 -2.28 20.02 -7.66
N ALA A 344 -2.30 18.71 -7.44
CA ALA A 344 -2.90 17.76 -8.36
C ALA A 344 -4.41 17.66 -8.12
N THR A 345 -5.16 18.28 -9.03
CA THR A 345 -6.63 18.32 -9.03
C THR A 345 -7.25 18.71 -7.66
N PRO A 346 -6.78 19.80 -7.01
CA PRO A 346 -7.11 20.10 -5.61
C PRO A 346 -8.59 20.48 -5.37
N ALA A 347 -9.32 20.75 -6.45
CA ALA A 347 -10.76 21.06 -6.45
C ALA A 347 -11.62 19.98 -7.14
N SER A 348 -11.07 18.79 -7.42
CA SER A 348 -11.85 17.74 -8.09
C SER A 348 -13.00 17.24 -7.22
N ALA A 349 -14.00 16.60 -7.84
CA ALA A 349 -15.18 16.11 -7.14
C ALA A 349 -14.88 15.10 -6.02
N GLY A 350 -13.70 14.45 -6.05
CA GLY A 350 -13.32 13.42 -5.08
C GLY A 350 -14.08 12.10 -5.25
N GLY A 351 -14.79 11.91 -6.36
CA GLY A 351 -15.55 10.71 -6.68
C GLY A 351 -15.41 10.32 -8.14
N TYR A 352 -15.77 9.09 -8.47
CA TYR A 352 -15.79 8.62 -9.85
C TYR A 352 -17.07 9.08 -10.56
N THR A 353 -16.91 9.65 -11.75
CA THR A 353 -18.04 9.83 -12.68
C THR A 353 -18.34 8.48 -13.33
N ILE A 354 -19.58 8.00 -13.23
CA ILE A 354 -19.98 6.67 -13.72
C ILE A 354 -20.32 6.70 -15.22
N TYR A 355 -19.76 5.76 -15.99
CA TYR A 355 -20.00 5.62 -17.44
C TYR A 355 -20.65 4.28 -17.83
N ARG A 356 -20.66 3.28 -16.93
CA ARG A 356 -21.27 1.96 -17.14
C ARG A 356 -22.18 1.57 -15.95
N PRO A 357 -23.31 2.27 -15.73
CA PRO A 357 -24.21 1.96 -14.61
C PRO A 357 -24.80 0.54 -14.66
N GLU A 358 -24.83 -0.09 -15.83
CA GLU A 358 -25.27 -1.47 -16.03
C GLU A 358 -24.24 -2.54 -15.58
N HIS A 359 -23.00 -2.13 -15.30
CA HIS A 359 -21.96 -3.07 -14.90
C HIS A 359 -22.34 -3.76 -13.59
N TRP A 360 -22.11 -5.08 -13.50
CA TRP A 360 -22.61 -5.91 -12.41
C TRP A 360 -22.14 -5.45 -11.02
N ALA A 361 -20.95 -4.84 -10.94
CA ALA A 361 -20.41 -4.32 -9.68
C ALA A 361 -21.29 -3.21 -9.08
N LEU A 362 -22.03 -2.45 -9.90
CA LEU A 362 -22.93 -1.37 -9.42
C LEU A 362 -24.37 -1.83 -9.16
N ALA A 363 -24.66 -3.13 -9.26
CA ALA A 363 -25.99 -3.65 -9.01
C ALA A 363 -26.51 -3.21 -7.62
N GLY A 364 -27.71 -2.62 -7.58
CA GLY A 364 -28.34 -2.17 -6.34
C GLY A 364 -27.76 -0.88 -5.73
N THR A 365 -26.87 -0.16 -6.42
CA THR A 365 -26.36 1.15 -5.96
C THR A 365 -27.31 2.32 -6.30
N GLY A 366 -28.14 2.16 -7.32
CA GLY A 366 -28.99 3.22 -7.87
C GLY A 366 -28.26 4.24 -8.75
N LEU A 367 -26.96 4.06 -9.00
CA LEU A 367 -26.15 4.97 -9.83
C LEU A 367 -26.55 4.88 -11.30
N SER A 368 -26.62 6.04 -11.94
CA SER A 368 -26.88 6.23 -13.37
C SER A 368 -25.64 6.78 -14.10
N TYR A 369 -25.71 6.81 -15.43
CA TYR A 369 -24.65 7.41 -16.25
C TYR A 369 -24.47 8.89 -15.90
N GLY A 370 -23.23 9.30 -15.58
CA GLY A 370 -22.86 10.65 -15.19
C GLY A 370 -22.91 10.93 -13.68
N ASP A 371 -23.47 10.02 -12.87
CA ASP A 371 -23.53 10.19 -11.42
C ASP A 371 -22.14 10.08 -10.78
N GLN A 372 -22.02 10.61 -9.57
CA GLN A 372 -20.79 10.58 -8.77
C GLN A 372 -20.85 9.47 -7.72
N LEU A 373 -19.85 8.60 -7.70
CA LEU A 373 -19.64 7.61 -6.64
C LEU A 373 -18.58 8.12 -5.65
N GLY A 374 -18.91 8.15 -4.36
CA GLY A 374 -17.94 8.39 -3.27
C GLY A 374 -17.41 9.82 -3.11
N ALA A 375 -17.99 10.79 -3.83
CA ALA A 375 -17.54 12.20 -3.79
C ALA A 375 -17.58 12.82 -2.39
N ALA A 376 -18.61 12.50 -1.59
CA ALA A 376 -18.75 12.99 -0.22
C ALA A 376 -17.67 12.43 0.74
N HIS A 377 -16.99 11.36 0.34
CA HIS A 377 -15.98 10.66 1.13
C HIS A 377 -14.56 10.83 0.55
N SER A 378 -14.38 11.66 -0.49
CA SER A 378 -13.12 11.74 -1.25
C SER A 378 -12.58 10.34 -1.60
N LEU A 379 -13.44 9.51 -2.19
CA LEU A 379 -13.08 8.17 -2.67
C LEU A 379 -11.96 8.21 -3.69
N VAL A 380 -11.87 9.24 -4.52
CA VAL A 380 -10.79 9.40 -5.49
C VAL A 380 -9.70 10.25 -4.88
N GLY A 381 -8.69 9.57 -4.35
CA GLY A 381 -7.48 10.16 -3.79
C GLY A 381 -6.58 9.07 -3.20
N TYR A 382 -5.49 9.43 -2.51
CA TYR A 382 -4.67 10.55 -2.96
C TYR A 382 -3.83 10.17 -4.19
N GLU A 383 -3.54 8.88 -4.36
CA GLU A 383 -2.96 8.28 -5.57
C GLU A 383 -3.97 7.36 -6.25
N VAL A 384 -4.02 7.44 -7.57
CA VAL A 384 -5.01 6.75 -8.40
C VAL A 384 -4.36 6.17 -9.65
N ASP A 385 -4.91 5.06 -10.11
CA ASP A 385 -4.40 4.34 -11.28
C ASP A 385 -5.32 4.54 -12.48
N GLY A 386 -4.75 4.63 -13.69
CA GLY A 386 -5.46 4.87 -14.94
C GLY A 386 -4.98 3.99 -16.08
N CYS A 387 -5.53 4.22 -17.27
CA CYS A 387 -5.02 3.65 -18.53
C CYS A 387 -5.13 4.67 -19.66
N ASP A 388 -4.40 4.47 -20.75
CA ASP A 388 -4.63 5.17 -22.01
C ASP A 388 -6.00 4.79 -22.58
N PHE A 389 -6.81 5.80 -22.89
CA PHE A 389 -8.21 5.62 -23.22
C PHE A 389 -8.66 6.61 -24.30
N GLN A 390 -9.82 6.32 -24.89
CA GLN A 390 -10.51 7.25 -25.76
C GLN A 390 -12.02 7.15 -25.54
N PHE A 391 -12.75 8.20 -25.89
CA PHE A 391 -14.21 8.16 -25.90
C PHE A 391 -14.71 7.54 -27.20
N ARG A 392 -15.58 6.52 -27.09
CA ARG A 392 -16.37 5.98 -28.19
C ARG A 392 -17.84 6.01 -27.81
N HIS A 393 -18.64 6.74 -28.59
CA HIS A 393 -20.09 6.89 -28.35
C HIS A 393 -20.45 7.32 -26.91
N GLY A 394 -19.67 8.25 -26.35
CA GLY A 394 -19.86 8.75 -24.98
C GLY A 394 -19.27 7.88 -23.87
N ARG A 395 -18.69 6.72 -24.18
CA ARG A 395 -18.07 5.85 -23.15
C ARG A 395 -16.55 5.84 -23.26
N PRO A 396 -15.81 5.87 -22.14
CA PRO A 396 -14.38 5.61 -22.15
C PRO A 396 -14.14 4.12 -22.47
N VAL A 397 -13.17 3.87 -23.33
CA VAL A 397 -12.65 2.54 -23.65
C VAL A 397 -11.12 2.57 -23.65
N PRO A 398 -10.44 1.51 -23.18
CA PRO A 398 -8.98 1.43 -23.24
C PRO A 398 -8.53 1.44 -24.70
N THR A 399 -7.33 1.98 -24.96
CA THR A 399 -6.72 1.96 -26.29
C THR A 399 -5.88 0.70 -26.52
N GLY A 400 -5.44 0.04 -25.44
CA GLY A 400 -4.50 -1.09 -25.46
C GLY A 400 -3.05 -0.70 -25.74
N ARG A 401 -2.72 0.59 -25.88
CA ARG A 401 -1.35 1.06 -26.22
C ARG A 401 -0.37 0.98 -25.05
N ASP A 402 -0.88 0.86 -23.84
CA ASP A 402 -0.13 0.73 -22.58
C ASP A 402 -0.29 -0.67 -21.96
N ASP A 403 -0.61 -1.67 -22.79
CA ASP A 403 -0.88 -3.06 -22.42
C ASP A 403 -2.07 -3.28 -21.47
N THR A 404 -2.93 -2.28 -21.31
CA THR A 404 -4.24 -2.49 -20.70
C THR A 404 -5.03 -3.52 -21.53
N PRO A 405 -5.61 -4.57 -20.91
CA PRO A 405 -6.42 -5.55 -21.62
C PRO A 405 -7.53 -4.88 -22.44
N GLU A 406 -7.68 -5.23 -23.72
CA GLU A 406 -8.67 -4.59 -24.59
C GLU A 406 -10.11 -4.78 -24.08
N GLN A 407 -10.35 -5.87 -23.35
CA GLN A 407 -11.63 -6.18 -22.71
C GLN A 407 -11.86 -5.45 -21.37
N PHE A 408 -10.93 -4.58 -20.94
CA PHE A 408 -11.09 -3.81 -19.72
C PHE A 408 -12.25 -2.82 -19.84
N GLU A 409 -13.23 -2.96 -18.95
CA GLU A 409 -14.38 -2.08 -18.88
C GLU A 409 -14.10 -0.96 -17.90
N ILE A 410 -13.85 0.25 -18.42
CA ILE A 410 -13.79 1.46 -17.60
C ILE A 410 -15.21 1.78 -17.12
N ILE A 411 -15.44 1.61 -15.82
CA ILE A 411 -16.75 1.78 -15.16
C ILE A 411 -16.95 3.23 -14.74
N GLY A 412 -15.92 3.83 -14.13
CA GLY A 412 -15.92 5.21 -13.69
C GLY A 412 -14.54 5.83 -13.75
N MET A 413 -14.48 7.16 -13.88
CA MET A 413 -13.22 7.88 -13.99
C MET A 413 -13.29 9.26 -13.33
N ALA A 414 -12.13 9.77 -12.92
CA ALA A 414 -11.95 11.08 -12.33
C ALA A 414 -10.60 11.66 -12.77
N PRO A 415 -10.49 12.99 -13.00
CA PRO A 415 -9.22 13.60 -13.39
C PRO A 415 -8.12 13.39 -12.35
N ALA A 416 -6.90 13.19 -12.81
CA ALA A 416 -5.69 13.09 -12.00
C ALA A 416 -4.52 13.80 -12.69
N ALA A 417 -3.47 14.11 -11.94
CA ALA A 417 -2.25 14.70 -12.49
C ALA A 417 -1.02 14.22 -11.73
N ILE A 418 0.10 14.10 -12.41
CA ILE A 418 1.38 13.76 -11.77
C ILE A 418 2.03 15.05 -11.29
N TRP A 419 2.64 15.01 -10.10
CA TRP A 419 3.28 16.18 -9.53
C TRP A 419 4.51 16.62 -10.31
N SER A 420 4.55 17.93 -10.58
CA SER A 420 5.71 18.69 -11.00
C SER A 420 6.25 19.52 -9.83
N HIS A 421 7.38 20.18 -10.01
CA HIS A 421 7.87 21.19 -9.04
C HIS A 421 6.84 22.29 -8.72
N GLU A 422 5.96 22.62 -9.66
CA GLU A 422 4.94 23.66 -9.49
C GLU A 422 3.70 23.17 -8.76
N THR A 423 3.37 21.89 -8.89
CA THR A 423 2.11 21.32 -8.38
C THR A 423 2.31 20.50 -7.11
N ALA A 424 3.50 19.99 -6.82
CA ALA A 424 3.79 19.33 -5.55
C ALA A 424 3.61 20.27 -4.34
N PRO A 425 3.52 19.74 -3.11
CA PRO A 425 3.60 20.55 -1.91
C PRO A 425 4.87 21.43 -1.89
N PRO A 426 4.80 22.68 -1.39
CA PRO A 426 5.95 23.57 -1.38
C PRO A 426 7.16 22.97 -0.65
N GLY A 427 8.30 22.90 -1.35
CA GLY A 427 9.54 22.35 -0.81
C GLY A 427 9.58 20.81 -0.70
N MET A 428 8.64 20.12 -1.34
CA MET A 428 8.65 18.66 -1.51
C MET A 428 9.91 18.17 -2.23
N TYR A 429 10.30 18.87 -3.30
CA TYR A 429 11.49 18.53 -4.08
C TYR A 429 12.61 19.56 -3.82
N PRO A 430 13.81 19.10 -3.47
CA PRO A 430 15.01 19.90 -3.52
C PRO A 430 15.25 20.46 -4.93
N PRO A 431 15.92 21.62 -5.10
CA PRO A 431 16.19 22.21 -6.42
C PRO A 431 16.96 21.32 -7.39
N THR A 432 17.67 20.30 -6.89
CA THR A 432 18.50 19.37 -7.67
C THR A 432 17.84 18.01 -7.91
N ALA A 433 16.69 17.76 -7.29
CA ALA A 433 15.96 16.50 -7.44
C ALA A 433 14.95 16.62 -8.59
N LEU A 434 14.67 15.51 -9.27
CA LEU A 434 13.57 15.44 -10.21
C LEU A 434 12.23 15.45 -9.46
N SER A 435 11.22 16.09 -10.05
CA SER A 435 9.83 15.87 -9.67
C SER A 435 9.31 14.51 -10.16
N ASP A 436 8.19 14.02 -9.62
CA ASP A 436 7.64 12.72 -10.01
C ASP A 436 7.38 12.61 -11.52
N ILE A 437 6.86 13.66 -12.15
CA ILE A 437 6.63 13.66 -13.60
C ILE A 437 7.93 13.54 -14.40
N GLU A 438 9.00 14.20 -13.97
CA GLU A 438 10.30 14.11 -14.63
C GLU A 438 10.92 12.72 -14.43
N MET A 439 10.88 12.18 -13.21
CA MET A 439 11.34 10.81 -12.91
C MET A 439 10.57 9.76 -13.72
N ILE A 440 9.25 9.88 -13.82
CA ILE A 440 8.42 8.95 -14.60
C ILE A 440 8.76 9.07 -16.09
N CYS A 441 8.92 10.28 -16.63
CA CYS A 441 9.30 10.48 -18.03
C CYS A 441 10.68 9.88 -18.33
N ASP A 442 11.66 10.05 -17.42
CA ASP A 442 12.99 9.45 -17.56
C ASP A 442 12.93 7.93 -17.56
N GLN A 443 12.12 7.32 -16.69
CA GLN A 443 12.00 5.86 -16.65
C GLN A 443 11.17 5.27 -17.81
N LEU A 444 10.22 6.02 -18.37
CA LEU A 444 9.40 5.54 -19.50
C LEU A 444 10.07 5.77 -20.85
N GLU A 445 10.69 6.93 -21.05
CA GLU A 445 11.16 7.39 -22.36
C GLU A 445 12.64 7.82 -22.37
N GLY A 446 13.35 7.71 -21.24
CA GLY A 446 14.77 8.08 -21.13
C GLY A 446 15.04 9.58 -21.19
N ASN A 447 13.99 10.42 -21.07
CA ASN A 447 14.11 11.87 -21.05
C ASN A 447 12.87 12.55 -20.45
N HIS A 448 13.07 13.75 -19.91
CA HIS A 448 12.01 14.64 -19.41
C HIS A 448 11.95 15.96 -20.19
N ALA A 449 12.08 15.89 -21.52
CA ALA A 449 11.87 17.08 -22.36
C ALA A 449 10.42 17.60 -22.21
N PRO A 450 10.15 18.90 -22.42
CA PRO A 450 8.81 19.48 -22.25
C PRO A 450 7.70 18.74 -23.01
N GLU A 451 8.00 18.24 -24.21
CA GLU A 451 7.04 17.48 -25.02
C GLU A 451 6.73 16.10 -24.42
N THR A 452 7.70 15.49 -23.73
CA THR A 452 7.55 14.21 -23.03
C THR A 452 6.73 14.40 -21.75
N ILE A 453 7.06 15.41 -20.96
CA ILE A 453 6.28 15.82 -19.78
C ILE A 453 4.81 16.07 -20.16
N ALA A 454 4.57 16.81 -21.25
CA ALA A 454 3.22 17.12 -21.69
C ALA A 454 2.37 15.88 -22.06
N ARG A 455 2.99 14.76 -22.45
CA ARG A 455 2.28 13.49 -22.73
C ARG A 455 1.83 12.76 -21.46
N HIS A 456 2.55 12.93 -20.35
CA HIS A 456 2.36 12.14 -19.13
C HIS A 456 1.80 12.94 -17.94
N ALA A 457 1.81 14.27 -17.99
CA ALA A 457 1.45 15.12 -16.85
C ALA A 457 0.00 14.94 -16.36
N TYR A 458 -0.91 14.58 -17.26
CA TYR A 458 -2.35 14.48 -16.98
C TYR A 458 -2.87 13.08 -17.25
N GLY A 459 -3.67 12.59 -16.31
CA GLY A 459 -4.25 11.26 -16.35
C GLY A 459 -5.67 11.26 -15.80
N HIS A 460 -6.20 10.06 -15.63
CA HIS A 460 -7.47 9.87 -14.92
C HIS A 460 -7.34 8.66 -14.02
N GLY A 461 -7.72 8.81 -12.75
CA GLY A 461 -8.02 7.67 -11.90
C GLY A 461 -9.24 6.95 -12.45
N MET A 462 -9.20 5.62 -12.52
CA MET A 462 -10.27 4.81 -13.07
C MET A 462 -10.63 3.65 -12.17
N MET A 463 -11.91 3.31 -12.14
CA MET A 463 -12.42 2.05 -11.60
C MET A 463 -12.90 1.20 -12.78
N GLY A 464 -12.54 -0.08 -12.80
CA GLY A 464 -12.90 -0.97 -13.89
C GLY A 464 -12.72 -2.45 -13.59
N SER A 465 -13.05 -3.29 -14.58
CA SER A 465 -12.81 -4.73 -14.47
C SER A 465 -12.55 -5.37 -15.83
N TYR A 466 -11.93 -6.54 -15.81
CA TYR A 466 -11.80 -7.40 -16.97
C TYR A 466 -11.89 -8.88 -16.60
N VAL A 467 -12.16 -9.72 -17.60
CA VAL A 467 -12.09 -11.18 -17.46
C VAL A 467 -10.88 -11.66 -18.26
N ALA A 468 -9.96 -12.35 -17.60
CA ALA A 468 -8.80 -12.97 -18.23
C ALA A 468 -9.21 -14.14 -19.12
N PRO A 469 -8.40 -14.55 -20.12
CA PRO A 469 -8.73 -15.68 -21.00
C PRO A 469 -9.02 -17.00 -20.25
N GLY A 470 -8.42 -17.20 -19.07
CA GLY A 470 -8.68 -18.34 -18.19
C GLY A 470 -9.98 -18.28 -17.39
N GLY A 471 -10.77 -17.21 -17.54
CA GLY A 471 -12.06 -16.99 -16.86
C GLY A 471 -11.97 -16.25 -15.52
N GLY A 472 -10.77 -15.92 -15.04
CA GLY A 472 -10.57 -15.17 -13.81
C GLY A 472 -11.00 -13.72 -13.98
N THR A 473 -11.74 -13.16 -13.02
CA THR A 473 -12.17 -11.76 -13.04
C THR A 473 -11.22 -10.90 -12.21
N VAL A 474 -10.75 -9.80 -12.79
CA VAL A 474 -9.97 -8.78 -12.09
C VAL A 474 -10.80 -7.52 -12.00
N PHE A 475 -11.00 -7.02 -10.78
CA PHE A 475 -11.56 -5.70 -10.50
C PHE A 475 -10.46 -4.80 -9.95
N ALA A 476 -10.35 -3.58 -10.48
CA ALA A 476 -9.45 -2.55 -9.98
C ALA A 476 -10.26 -1.33 -9.57
N ALA A 477 -10.14 -0.95 -8.30
CA ALA A 477 -10.70 0.28 -7.76
C ALA A 477 -9.94 1.50 -8.29
N GLY A 478 -8.61 1.40 -8.43
CA GLY A 478 -7.72 2.44 -8.95
C GLY A 478 -7.63 3.66 -8.03
N THR A 479 -7.67 3.45 -6.72
CA THR A 479 -7.54 4.50 -5.69
C THR A 479 -7.11 3.91 -4.35
N THR A 480 -6.24 4.62 -3.64
CA THR A 480 -5.82 4.21 -2.29
C THR A 480 -6.95 4.36 -1.27
N GLU A 481 -7.97 5.18 -1.54
CA GLU A 481 -8.99 5.56 -0.55
C GLU A 481 -10.24 4.68 -0.54
N TRP A 482 -10.26 3.57 -1.30
CA TRP A 482 -11.46 2.71 -1.40
C TRP A 482 -11.97 2.24 -0.03
N THR A 483 -11.07 1.73 0.82
CA THR A 483 -11.44 1.21 2.14
C THR A 483 -11.79 2.33 3.13
N MET A 484 -11.33 3.56 2.89
CA MET A 484 -11.68 4.73 3.70
C MET A 484 -13.08 5.27 3.38
N ALA A 485 -13.66 4.88 2.25
CA ALA A 485 -14.99 5.30 1.82
C ALA A 485 -16.09 4.25 2.08
N LEU A 486 -15.82 3.20 2.85
CA LEU A 486 -16.76 2.08 3.06
C LEU A 486 -17.99 2.42 3.93
N ASP A 487 -18.02 3.60 4.55
CA ASP A 487 -19.23 4.12 5.18
C ASP A 487 -20.20 4.76 4.16
N ASP A 488 -19.75 5.02 2.91
CA ASP A 488 -20.63 5.34 1.79
C ASP A 488 -21.45 4.09 1.42
N PRO A 489 -22.80 4.15 1.46
CA PRO A 489 -23.64 2.99 1.16
C PRO A 489 -23.43 2.40 -0.25
N GLN A 490 -23.07 3.22 -1.23
CA GLN A 490 -22.85 2.79 -2.61
C GLN A 490 -21.51 2.08 -2.75
N VAL A 491 -20.43 2.62 -2.16
CA VAL A 491 -19.10 1.98 -2.14
C VAL A 491 -19.16 0.66 -1.37
N SER A 492 -19.83 0.66 -0.22
CA SER A 492 -20.10 -0.55 0.58
C SER A 492 -20.87 -1.59 -0.22
N ARG A 493 -21.93 -1.19 -0.95
CA ARG A 493 -22.70 -2.08 -1.83
C ARG A 493 -21.86 -2.68 -2.95
N ILE A 494 -21.03 -1.88 -3.63
CA ILE A 494 -20.13 -2.37 -4.67
C ILE A 494 -19.17 -3.41 -4.08
N THR A 495 -18.55 -3.11 -2.94
CA THR A 495 -17.63 -4.02 -2.25
C THR A 495 -18.31 -5.35 -1.88
N ARG A 496 -19.57 -5.31 -1.42
CA ARG A 496 -20.38 -6.54 -1.23
C ARG A 496 -20.63 -7.29 -2.53
N ASN A 497 -20.97 -6.61 -3.62
CA ASN A 497 -21.19 -7.27 -4.90
C ASN A 497 -19.92 -7.99 -5.41
N LEU A 498 -18.74 -7.40 -5.20
CA LEU A 498 -17.45 -8.04 -5.53
C LEU A 498 -17.28 -9.33 -4.73
N ILE A 499 -17.45 -9.25 -3.41
CA ILE A 499 -17.25 -10.38 -2.50
C ILE A 499 -18.28 -11.48 -2.76
N ASP A 500 -19.56 -11.15 -2.88
CA ASP A 500 -20.64 -12.12 -3.07
C ASP A 500 -20.53 -12.83 -4.44
N ARG A 501 -19.99 -12.16 -5.47
CA ARG A 501 -19.85 -12.73 -6.81
C ARG A 501 -18.54 -13.51 -7.00
N LEU A 502 -17.43 -12.96 -6.51
CA LEU A 502 -16.08 -13.46 -6.81
C LEU A 502 -15.52 -14.36 -5.71
N GLY A 503 -15.96 -14.16 -4.47
CA GLY A 503 -15.57 -14.94 -3.28
C GLY A 503 -16.34 -16.23 -3.13
#